data_AF-A0A432UDA9-F1
#
_entry.id   AF-A0A432UDA9-F1
#
_cell.length_a   1.000
_cell.length_b   1.000
_cell.length_c   1.000
_cell.angle_alpha   90.00
_cell.angle_beta   90.00
_cell.angle_gamma   90.00
#
_symmetry.space_group_name_H-M   'P 1'
#
loop_
_entity.id
_entity.type
_entity.pdbx_description
1 polymer ?
#
loop_
_entity_poly.entity_id
_entity_poly.type
_entity_poly.pdbx_seq_one_letter_code
_entity_poly.pdbx_strand_id
1 'polypeptide(L)'
;MENFEKRWELALKALESLQEILKRSVDPLTDEYVILRDASIQRFEYTFEIFWKTLKDFLKSYEYIDCFSPNKCFREALKSGLLTPEETEDCLEMLKARNLTVHTYREEIAQQLYPKLEGFANLMERILLRLKENPERRRA
;
A
#
# COMPACT_ATOMS: atom_id res chain seq x y z
N MET A 1 9.43 -18.99 -1.89
CA MET A 1 9.26 -18.42 -3.25
C MET A 1 7.81 -18.50 -3.72
N GLU A 2 7.16 -19.67 -3.76
CA GLU A 2 5.75 -19.80 -4.23
C GLU A 2 4.72 -18.93 -3.48
N ASN A 3 4.94 -18.66 -2.19
CA ASN A 3 4.06 -17.81 -1.37
C ASN A 3 4.17 -16.31 -1.70
N PHE A 4 5.35 -15.84 -2.12
CA PHE A 4 5.56 -14.44 -2.50
C PHE A 4 4.84 -14.12 -3.80
N GLU A 5 5.03 -14.94 -4.84
CA GLU A 5 4.44 -14.70 -6.17
C GLU A 5 2.91 -14.66 -6.11
N LYS A 6 2.29 -15.64 -5.43
CA LYS A 6 0.85 -15.66 -5.20
C LYS A 6 0.36 -14.41 -4.47
N ARG A 7 1.09 -13.95 -3.43
CA ARG A 7 0.69 -12.75 -2.69
C ARG A 7 0.91 -11.47 -3.48
N TRP A 8 1.95 -11.42 -4.30
CA TRP A 8 2.22 -10.30 -5.19
C TRP A 8 1.10 -10.13 -6.22
N GLU A 9 0.63 -11.22 -6.85
CA GLU A 9 -0.53 -11.17 -7.74
C GLU A 9 -1.80 -10.69 -7.03
N LEU A 10 -2.03 -11.14 -5.80
CA LEU A 10 -3.16 -10.67 -4.99
C LEU A 10 -3.01 -9.19 -4.62
N ALA A 11 -1.80 -8.71 -4.36
CA ALA A 11 -1.53 -7.30 -4.08
C ALA A 11 -1.78 -6.41 -5.29
N LEU A 12 -1.41 -6.87 -6.50
CA LEU A 12 -1.77 -6.17 -7.74
C LEU A 12 -3.28 -6.09 -7.94
N LYS A 13 -4.02 -7.18 -7.75
CA LYS A 13 -5.49 -7.16 -7.86
C LYS A 13 -6.14 -6.21 -6.86
N ALA A 14 -5.65 -6.19 -5.62
CA ALA A 14 -6.12 -5.24 -4.61
C ALA A 14 -5.81 -3.79 -5.02
N LEU A 15 -4.61 -3.53 -5.52
CA LEU A 15 -4.20 -2.22 -6.01
C LEU A 15 -5.03 -1.76 -7.21
N GLU A 16 -5.24 -2.62 -8.20
CA GLU A 16 -6.10 -2.34 -9.36
C GLU A 16 -7.50 -1.94 -8.90
N SER A 17 -8.08 -2.67 -7.96
CA SER A 17 -9.40 -2.32 -7.42
C SER A 17 -9.41 -0.95 -6.71
N LEU A 18 -8.33 -0.56 -6.02
CA LEU A 18 -8.20 0.77 -5.44
C LEU A 18 -8.08 1.84 -6.54
N GLN A 19 -7.26 1.62 -7.55
CA GLN A 19 -7.11 2.54 -8.67
C GLN A 19 -8.42 2.71 -9.45
N GLU A 20 -9.19 1.65 -9.65
CA GLU A 20 -10.50 1.69 -10.33
C GLU A 20 -11.51 2.58 -9.61
N ILE A 21 -11.58 2.51 -8.28
CA ILE A 21 -12.53 3.34 -7.53
C ILE A 21 -12.07 4.80 -7.48
N LEU A 22 -10.76 5.05 -7.38
CA LEU A 22 -10.20 6.41 -7.37
C LEU A 22 -10.36 7.14 -8.71
N LYS A 23 -10.50 6.40 -9.82
CA LYS A 23 -10.80 6.97 -11.15
C LYS A 23 -12.24 7.44 -11.31
N ARG A 24 -13.14 7.09 -10.39
CA ARG A 24 -14.55 7.53 -10.46
C ARG A 24 -14.66 8.97 -10.02
N SER A 25 -15.52 9.72 -10.72
CA SER A 25 -15.83 11.11 -10.39
C SER A 25 -17.32 11.24 -10.14
N VAL A 26 -17.68 11.82 -9.01
CA VAL A 26 -19.06 12.07 -8.57
C VAL A 26 -19.10 13.47 -7.96
N ASP A 27 -20.28 14.11 -7.95
CA ASP A 27 -20.45 15.45 -7.38
C ASP A 27 -20.14 15.43 -5.88
N PRO A 28 -19.16 16.22 -5.38
CA PRO A 28 -18.78 16.27 -3.97
C PRO A 28 -19.92 16.63 -3.00
N LEU A 29 -21.03 17.19 -3.48
CA LEU A 29 -22.18 17.58 -2.66
C LEU A 29 -23.24 16.47 -2.52
N THR A 30 -22.95 15.25 -2.98
CA THR A 30 -23.90 14.14 -2.99
C THR A 30 -23.58 13.04 -1.98
N ASP A 31 -24.59 12.30 -1.53
CA ASP A 31 -24.40 11.09 -0.72
C ASP A 31 -23.57 10.04 -1.46
N GLU A 32 -23.59 10.04 -2.80
CA GLU A 32 -22.76 9.17 -3.64
C GLU A 32 -21.27 9.47 -3.45
N TYR A 33 -20.89 10.73 -3.24
CA TYR A 33 -19.50 11.10 -2.89
C TYR A 33 -19.07 10.52 -1.56
N VAL A 34 -19.93 10.59 -0.54
CA VAL A 34 -19.65 10.01 0.77
C VAL A 34 -19.43 8.49 0.64
N ILE A 35 -20.31 7.80 -0.09
CA ILE A 35 -20.19 6.36 -0.35
C ILE A 35 -18.90 6.04 -1.13
N LEU A 36 -18.59 6.81 -2.17
CA LEU A 36 -17.37 6.62 -2.96
C LEU A 36 -16.12 6.79 -2.10
N ARG A 37 -16.07 7.84 -1.28
CA ARG A 37 -14.97 8.14 -0.37
C ARG A 37 -14.76 7.00 0.61
N ASP A 38 -15.81 6.59 1.31
CA ASP A 38 -15.73 5.56 2.35
C ASP A 38 -15.37 4.20 1.74
N ALA A 39 -15.94 3.85 0.58
CA ALA A 39 -15.55 2.66 -0.16
C ALA A 39 -14.08 2.72 -0.62
N SER A 40 -13.58 3.88 -1.06
CA SER A 40 -12.18 4.04 -1.45
C SER A 40 -11.23 3.86 -0.27
N ILE A 41 -11.60 4.36 0.90
CA ILE A 41 -10.84 4.16 2.14
C ILE A 41 -10.81 2.67 2.52
N GLN A 42 -11.96 1.97 2.41
CA GLN A 42 -11.99 0.53 2.64
C GLN A 42 -11.09 -0.24 1.66
N ARG A 43 -11.05 0.17 0.38
CA ARG A 43 -10.13 -0.40 -0.61
C ARG A 43 -8.69 -0.13 -0.27
N PHE A 44 -8.38 1.07 0.20
CA PHE A 44 -7.04 1.40 0.68
C PHE A 44 -6.61 0.52 1.86
N GLU A 45 -7.47 0.26 2.84
CA GLU A 45 -7.12 -0.54 4.01
C GLU A 45 -6.68 -1.97 3.64
N TYR A 46 -7.48 -2.69 2.85
CA TYR A 46 -7.12 -4.05 2.47
C TYR A 46 -5.94 -4.08 1.51
N THR A 47 -5.81 -3.07 0.63
CA THR A 47 -4.69 -2.97 -0.31
C THR A 47 -3.38 -2.72 0.44
N PHE A 48 -3.39 -1.81 1.42
CA PHE A 48 -2.27 -1.60 2.33
C PHE A 48 -1.89 -2.89 3.06
N GLU A 49 -2.88 -3.60 3.60
CA GLU A 49 -2.67 -4.83 4.38
C GLU A 49 -1.96 -5.92 3.57
N ILE A 50 -2.40 -6.13 2.33
CA ILE A 50 -1.75 -7.11 1.46
C ILE A 50 -0.40 -6.61 0.94
N PHE A 51 -0.27 -5.32 0.64
CA PHE A 51 0.96 -4.68 0.19
C PHE A 51 2.12 -4.88 1.18
N TRP A 52 1.94 -4.53 2.46
CA TRP A 52 3.03 -4.64 3.43
C TRP A 52 3.37 -6.11 3.72
N LYS A 53 2.39 -7.03 3.63
CA LYS A 53 2.61 -8.48 3.73
C LYS A 53 3.36 -9.04 2.53
N THR A 54 3.18 -8.47 1.34
CA THR A 54 3.98 -8.81 0.14
C THR A 54 5.42 -8.34 0.31
N LEU A 55 5.62 -7.10 0.78
CA LEU A 55 6.95 -6.59 1.09
C LEU A 55 7.66 -7.45 2.14
N LYS A 56 6.95 -7.84 3.21
CA LYS A 56 7.47 -8.76 4.22
C LYS A 56 7.93 -10.08 3.61
N ASP A 57 7.12 -10.70 2.76
CA ASP A 57 7.47 -11.97 2.13
C ASP A 57 8.65 -11.84 1.18
N PHE A 58 8.78 -10.70 0.50
CA PHE A 58 9.96 -10.38 -0.31
C PHE A 58 11.22 -10.30 0.56
N LEU A 59 11.20 -9.46 1.59
CA LEU A 59 12.33 -9.28 2.51
C LEU A 59 12.75 -10.60 3.14
N LYS A 60 11.79 -11.44 3.53
CA LYS A 60 12.08 -12.76 4.08
C LYS A 60 12.68 -13.72 3.04
N SER A 61 12.12 -13.76 1.84
CA SER A 61 12.47 -14.77 0.83
C SER A 61 13.76 -14.45 0.07
N TYR A 62 14.08 -13.17 -0.12
CA TYR A 62 15.17 -12.72 -0.98
C TYR A 62 16.24 -11.92 -0.25
N GLU A 63 15.91 -11.28 0.89
CA GLU A 63 16.90 -10.57 1.71
C GLU A 63 17.28 -11.33 2.99
N TYR A 64 16.58 -12.43 3.30
CA TYR A 64 16.69 -13.16 4.56
C TYR A 64 16.45 -12.28 5.80
N ILE A 65 15.61 -11.25 5.66
CA ILE A 65 15.26 -10.30 6.74
C ILE A 65 13.86 -10.58 7.27
N ASP A 66 13.75 -10.84 8.57
CA ASP A 66 12.46 -10.98 9.25
C ASP A 66 11.94 -9.63 9.80
N CYS A 67 10.79 -9.19 9.27
CA CYS A 67 10.02 -8.07 9.78
C CYS A 67 8.60 -8.51 10.18
N PHE A 68 8.10 -8.00 11.30
CA PHE A 68 6.83 -8.44 11.90
C PHE A 68 5.78 -7.33 12.03
N SER A 69 6.09 -6.14 11.51
CA SER A 69 5.17 -5.01 11.45
C SER A 69 5.46 -4.17 10.21
N PRO A 70 4.48 -3.40 9.69
CA PRO A 70 4.70 -2.53 8.54
C PRO A 70 5.86 -1.56 8.76
N ASN A 71 5.93 -0.92 9.92
CA ASN A 71 7.00 0.02 10.28
C ASN A 71 8.38 -0.64 10.17
N LYS A 72 8.53 -1.85 10.76
CA LYS A 72 9.79 -2.59 10.67
C LYS A 72 10.10 -2.96 9.24
N CYS A 73 9.13 -3.45 8.46
CA CYS A 73 9.35 -3.83 7.07
C CYS A 73 9.81 -2.65 6.20
N PHE A 74 9.21 -1.46 6.34
CA PHE A 74 9.65 -0.28 5.58
C PHE A 74 11.07 0.16 5.94
N ARG A 75 11.43 0.12 7.23
CA ARG A 75 12.79 0.46 7.68
C ARG A 75 13.83 -0.56 7.24
N GLU A 76 13.50 -1.84 7.25
CA GLU A 76 14.41 -2.87 6.75
C GLU A 76 14.56 -2.80 5.23
N ALA A 77 13.50 -2.46 4.50
CA ALA A 77 13.56 -2.23 3.06
C ALA A 77 14.46 -1.04 2.68
N LEU A 78 14.51 0.01 3.50
CA LEU A 78 15.51 1.08 3.34
C LEU A 78 16.94 0.55 3.51
N LYS A 79 17.19 -0.23 4.57
CA LYS A 79 18.53 -0.77 4.87
C LYS A 79 19.04 -1.73 3.79
N SER A 80 18.15 -2.49 3.16
CA SER A 80 18.52 -3.41 2.06
C SER A 80 18.70 -2.71 0.71
N GLY A 81 18.51 -1.39 0.65
CA GLY A 81 18.54 -0.58 -0.56
C GLY A 81 17.32 -0.75 -1.47
N LEU A 82 16.27 -1.42 -0.98
CA LEU A 82 15.04 -1.67 -1.75
C LEU A 82 14.16 -0.41 -1.86
N LEU A 83 14.12 0.41 -0.80
CA LEU A 83 13.45 1.71 -0.77
C LEU A 83 14.47 2.83 -0.63
N THR A 84 14.17 3.98 -1.23
CA THR A 84 14.91 5.22 -0.97
C THR A 84 14.49 5.83 0.38
N PRO A 85 15.27 6.80 0.94
CA PRO A 85 14.85 7.53 2.13
C PRO A 85 13.48 8.21 1.98
N GLU A 86 13.23 8.84 0.83
CA GLU A 86 11.96 9.50 0.48
C GLU A 86 10.80 8.50 0.43
N GLU A 87 10.97 7.39 -0.29
CA GLU A 87 9.92 6.35 -0.37
C GLU A 87 9.63 5.71 0.99
N THR A 88 10.64 5.65 1.87
CA THR A 88 10.47 5.16 3.23
C THR A 88 9.64 6.13 4.06
N GLU A 89 9.86 7.44 3.90
CA GLU A 89 9.04 8.47 4.55
C GLU A 89 7.60 8.41 4.06
N ASP A 90 7.38 8.30 2.74
CA ASP A 90 6.05 8.16 2.16
C ASP A 90 5.33 6.89 2.66
N CYS A 91 6.05 5.76 2.76
CA CYS A 91 5.52 4.52 3.33
C CYS A 91 5.11 4.68 4.80
N LEU A 92 5.89 5.44 5.57
CA LEU A 92 5.60 5.72 6.97
C LEU A 92 4.42 6.70 7.12
N GLU A 93 4.25 7.66 6.21
CA GLU A 93 3.05 8.49 6.14
C GLU A 93 1.83 7.63 5.79
N MET A 94 1.93 6.76 4.79
CA MET A 94 0.87 5.82 4.41
C MET A 94 0.45 4.93 5.59
N LEU A 95 1.40 4.46 6.41
CA LEU A 95 1.11 3.73 7.64
C LEU A 95 0.35 4.58 8.66
N LYS A 96 0.73 5.86 8.85
CA LYS A 96 -0.01 6.77 9.74
C LYS A 96 -1.44 6.95 9.23
N ALA A 97 -1.61 7.18 7.92
CA ALA A 97 -2.89 7.27 7.26
C ALA A 97 -3.75 6.00 7.48
N ARG A 98 -3.19 4.81 7.28
CA ARG A 98 -3.88 3.55 7.58
C ARG A 98 -4.24 3.41 9.06
N ASN A 99 -3.42 3.88 9.99
CA ASN A 99 -3.79 3.84 11.41
C ASN A 99 -4.94 4.80 11.74
N LEU A 100 -5.16 5.84 10.95
CA LEU A 100 -6.28 6.77 11.13
C LEU A 100 -7.59 6.25 10.52
N THR A 101 -7.56 5.22 9.67
CA THR A 101 -8.77 4.73 9.00
C THR A 101 -9.80 4.17 9.99
N VAL A 102 -9.35 3.64 11.13
CA VAL A 102 -10.24 3.18 12.21
C VAL A 102 -11.10 4.31 12.82
N HIS A 103 -10.74 5.56 12.56
CA HIS A 103 -11.46 6.75 13.00
C HIS A 103 -12.28 7.41 11.88
N THR A 104 -12.46 6.76 10.74
CA THR A 104 -13.16 7.33 9.56
C THR A 104 -14.67 7.50 9.76
N TYR A 105 -15.25 6.97 10.84
CA TYR A 105 -16.57 7.38 11.32
C TYR A 105 -16.64 8.89 11.66
N ARG A 106 -15.48 9.54 11.88
CA ARG A 106 -15.34 10.99 11.95
C ARG A 106 -15.11 11.51 10.54
N GLU A 107 -16.09 12.22 10.02
CA GLU A 107 -16.09 12.66 8.63
C GLU A 107 -14.85 13.48 8.27
N GLU A 108 -14.35 14.30 9.20
CA GLU A 108 -13.18 15.15 8.99
C GLU A 108 -11.93 14.33 8.68
N ILE A 109 -11.80 13.14 9.26
CA ILE A 109 -10.66 12.25 9.01
C ILE A 109 -10.77 11.63 7.62
N ALA A 110 -11.97 11.20 7.22
CA ALA A 110 -12.20 10.66 5.89
C ALA A 110 -11.92 11.71 4.80
N GLN A 111 -12.36 12.95 5.01
CA GLN A 111 -12.09 14.09 4.12
C GLN A 111 -10.59 14.42 4.00
N GLN A 112 -9.84 14.28 5.09
CA GLN A 112 -8.38 14.49 5.07
C GLN A 112 -7.61 13.35 4.39
N LEU A 113 -8.10 12.12 4.51
CA LEU A 113 -7.42 10.94 4.00
C LEU A 113 -7.66 10.73 2.50
N TYR A 114 -8.88 10.94 2.04
CA TYR A 114 -9.30 10.61 0.68
C TYR A 114 -8.41 11.24 -0.43
N PRO A 115 -8.03 12.53 -0.36
CA PRO A 115 -7.14 13.14 -1.36
C PRO A 115 -5.74 12.53 -1.42
N LYS A 116 -5.30 11.83 -0.37
CA LYS A 116 -3.97 11.21 -0.31
C LYS A 116 -3.92 9.82 -0.95
N LEU A 117 -5.08 9.18 -1.16
CA LEU A 117 -5.15 7.78 -1.58
C LEU A 117 -4.52 7.54 -2.96
N GLU A 118 -4.61 8.50 -3.87
CA GLU A 118 -3.97 8.41 -5.19
C GLU A 118 -2.44 8.36 -5.08
N GLY A 119 -1.84 9.21 -4.24
CA GLY A 119 -0.41 9.18 -3.98
C GLY A 119 0.04 7.85 -3.37
N PHE A 120 -0.74 7.31 -2.43
CA PHE A 120 -0.47 5.99 -1.84
C PHE A 120 -0.61 4.85 -2.84
N ALA A 121 -1.62 4.88 -3.73
CA ALA A 121 -1.78 3.90 -4.79
C ALA A 121 -0.57 3.90 -5.72
N ASN A 122 -0.12 5.07 -6.15
CA ASN A 122 1.06 5.23 -7.02
C ASN A 122 2.35 4.73 -6.33
N LEU A 123 2.53 5.04 -5.04
CA LEU A 123 3.66 4.53 -4.26
C LEU A 123 3.65 2.99 -4.20
N MET A 124 2.51 2.39 -3.87
CA MET A 124 2.36 0.93 -3.81
C MET A 124 2.65 0.29 -5.17
N GLU A 125 2.17 0.88 -6.27
CA GLU A 125 2.42 0.41 -7.63
C GLU A 125 3.92 0.35 -7.93
N ARG A 126 4.64 1.47 -7.76
CA ARG A 126 6.08 1.55 -8.03
C ARG A 126 6.86 0.50 -7.25
N ILE A 127 6.54 0.34 -5.96
CA ILE A 127 7.21 -0.63 -5.11
C ILE A 127 6.89 -2.05 -5.57
N LEU A 128 5.62 -2.39 -5.81
CA LEU A 128 5.22 -3.73 -6.26
C LEU A 128 5.86 -4.10 -7.60
N LEU A 129 5.93 -3.17 -8.56
CA LEU A 129 6.63 -3.40 -9.83
C LEU A 129 8.12 -3.64 -9.60
N ARG A 130 8.78 -2.84 -8.73
CA ARG A 130 10.19 -3.05 -8.36
C ARG A 130 10.44 -4.42 -7.73
N LEU A 131 9.54 -4.93 -6.88
CA LEU A 131 9.67 -6.28 -6.30
C LEU A 131 9.67 -7.36 -7.39
N LYS A 132 9.02 -7.11 -8.54
CA LYS A 132 8.96 -8.04 -9.67
C LYS A 132 10.14 -7.87 -10.64
N GLU A 133 10.62 -6.65 -10.83
CA GLU A 133 11.68 -6.29 -11.79
C GLU A 133 13.10 -6.50 -11.27
N ASN A 134 13.29 -7.09 -10.08
CA ASN A 134 14.61 -7.35 -9.51
C ASN A 134 15.04 -8.83 -9.67
N PRO A 135 15.38 -9.31 -10.89
CA PRO A 135 15.74 -10.71 -11.14
C PRO A 135 17.15 -11.07 -10.65
N GLU A 136 18.03 -10.11 -10.35
CA GLU A 136 19.40 -10.41 -9.89
C GLU A 136 19.43 -11.08 -8.50
N ARG A 137 18.40 -10.85 -7.67
CA ARG A 137 18.22 -11.53 -6.38
C ARG A 137 17.41 -12.83 -6.46
N ARG A 138 16.97 -13.26 -7.65
CA ARG A 138 16.25 -14.54 -7.87
C ARG A 138 17.17 -15.74 -8.12
N ARG A 139 18.47 -15.52 -8.31
CA ARG A 139 19.45 -16.55 -8.71
C ARG A 139 20.50 -16.91 -7.65
N ALA A 140 20.42 -16.33 -6.44
CA ALA A 140 21.28 -16.73 -5.32
C ALA A 140 20.63 -17.87 -4.53
#